data_AF-A0A7Y5L4V4-F1
#
_entry.id   AF-A0A7Y5L4V4-F1
#
_cell.length_a   1.000
_cell.length_b   1.000
_cell.length_c   1.000
_cell.angle_alpha   90.00
_cell.angle_beta   90.00
_cell.angle_gamma   90.00
#
_symmetry.space_group_name_H-M   'P 1'
#
loop_
_entity.id
_entity.type
_entity.pdbx_description
1 polymer ?
#
loop_
_entity_poly.entity_id
_entity_poly.type
_entity_poly.pdbx_seq_one_letter_code
_entity_poly.pdbx_strand_id
1 'polypeptide(L)'
;TMQLMSEEGKSLSGLVGEMMKKYPCSGEINSKIADPAAKIKEIEALYTGGNVDKTDGVSVEYHDWRFNLRMSNTEPIIRLNVEARNDEELMKLKTEELLKLIRG
;
A
#
# COMPACT_ATOMS: atom_id res chain seq x y z
N THR A 1 -33.08 6.54 8.34
CA THR A 1 -32.39 7.24 9.43
C THR A 1 -31.06 7.77 8.93
N MET A 2 -31.07 8.92 8.24
CA MET A 2 -29.86 9.68 7.88
C MET A 2 -29.94 11.02 8.61
N GLN A 3 -29.23 11.12 9.73
CA GLN A 3 -29.12 12.38 10.44
C GLN A 3 -27.84 12.37 11.26
N LEU A 4 -26.79 12.97 10.72
CA LEU A 4 -25.83 13.73 11.51
C LEU A 4 -25.14 14.72 10.56
N MET A 5 -25.69 15.93 10.52
CA MET A 5 -24.96 17.11 10.07
C MET A 5 -24.35 17.79 11.29
N SER A 6 -23.18 18.39 11.05
CA SER A 6 -22.68 19.64 11.64
C SER A 6 -21.67 19.58 12.79
N GLU A 7 -20.76 20.56 12.68
CA GLU A 7 -19.92 21.17 13.71
C GLU A 7 -18.51 20.62 13.92
N GLU A 8 -17.62 20.87 12.94
CA GLU A 8 -16.34 21.54 13.24
C GLU A 8 -15.79 22.16 11.94
N GLY A 9 -15.60 23.48 11.92
CA GLY A 9 -15.08 24.26 10.79
C GLY A 9 -13.60 24.04 10.48
N LYS A 10 -13.04 22.89 10.86
CA LYS A 10 -11.82 22.35 10.25
C LYS A 10 -12.31 21.49 9.10
N SER A 11 -12.17 21.98 7.87
CA SER A 11 -12.53 21.20 6.68
C SER A 11 -12.00 19.78 6.84
N LEU A 12 -12.78 18.76 6.46
CA LEU A 12 -12.31 17.37 6.42
C LEU A 12 -10.91 17.29 5.77
N SER A 13 -10.66 18.15 4.77
CA SER A 13 -9.38 18.37 4.10
C SER A 13 -8.21 18.72 5.03
N GLY A 14 -8.42 19.50 6.09
CA GLY A 14 -7.39 19.88 7.07
C GLY A 14 -6.96 18.72 7.97
N LEU A 15 -7.92 17.97 8.51
CA LEU A 15 -7.65 16.77 9.32
C LEU A 15 -7.05 15.62 8.49
N VAL A 16 -7.50 15.48 7.24
CA VAL A 16 -6.93 14.51 6.29
C VAL A 16 -5.48 14.88 5.94
N GLY A 17 -5.17 16.18 5.78
CA GLY A 17 -3.81 16.64 5.49
C GLY A 17 -2.80 16.34 6.59
N GLU A 18 -3.19 16.45 7.87
CA GLU A 18 -2.32 16.12 9.01
C GLU A 18 -2.10 14.59 9.15
N MET A 19 -3.15 13.79 8.89
CA MET A 19 -3.05 12.33 8.86
C MET A 19 -2.18 11.83 7.69
N MET A 20 -2.34 12.40 6.49
CA MET A 20 -1.54 12.07 5.30
C MET A 20 -0.06 12.40 5.50
N LYS A 21 0.26 13.49 6.21
CA LYS A 21 1.65 13.82 6.56
C LYS A 21 2.26 12.82 7.53
N LYS A 22 1.46 12.31 8.48
CA LYS A 22 1.93 11.37 9.50
C LYS A 22 2.09 9.94 8.97
N TYR A 23 1.25 9.55 8.01
CA TYR A 23 1.30 8.25 7.35
C TYR A 23 1.09 8.41 5.83
N PRO A 24 2.14 8.87 5.10
CA PRO A 24 2.08 8.94 3.65
C PRO A 24 1.85 7.54 3.08
N CYS A 25 0.86 7.43 2.19
CA CYS A 25 0.52 6.20 1.49
C CYS A 25 0.56 6.41 -0.03
N SER A 26 0.95 5.37 -0.76
CA SER A 26 1.00 5.39 -2.23
C SER A 26 -0.38 5.41 -2.88
N GLY A 27 -1.42 5.07 -2.10
CA GLY A 27 -2.70 4.63 -2.62
C GLY A 27 -2.65 3.21 -3.19
N GLU A 28 -3.78 2.75 -3.71
CA GLU A 28 -3.87 1.45 -4.41
C GLU A 28 -3.40 1.61 -5.86
N ILE A 29 -2.32 0.92 -6.22
CA ILE A 29 -1.76 0.92 -7.57
C ILE A 29 -2.00 -0.44 -8.20
N ASN A 30 -2.79 -0.45 -9.26
CA ASN A 30 -3.10 -1.65 -10.03
C ASN A 30 -2.06 -1.88 -11.13
N SER A 31 -1.46 -3.07 -11.16
CA SER A 31 -0.51 -3.50 -12.18
C SER A 31 -1.00 -4.78 -12.85
N LYS A 32 -1.18 -4.74 -14.17
CA LYS A 32 -1.54 -5.92 -14.98
C LYS A 32 -0.26 -6.71 -15.27
N ILE A 33 -0.25 -7.98 -14.88
CA ILE A 33 0.90 -8.88 -15.08
C ILE A 33 0.40 -10.28 -15.43
N ALA A 34 1.10 -11.00 -16.30
CA ALA A 34 0.69 -12.32 -16.77
C ALA A 34 0.51 -13.36 -15.65
N ASP A 35 1.38 -13.35 -14.64
CA ASP A 35 1.31 -14.27 -13.49
C ASP A 35 1.45 -13.52 -12.16
N PRO A 36 0.33 -13.02 -11.60
CA PRO A 36 0.33 -12.34 -10.31
C PRO A 36 0.87 -13.20 -9.16
N ALA A 37 0.53 -14.49 -9.16
CA ALA A 37 0.87 -15.39 -8.06
C ALA A 37 2.38 -15.67 -8.01
N ALA A 38 3.00 -15.95 -9.17
CA ALA A 38 4.44 -16.13 -9.25
C ALA A 38 5.19 -14.86 -8.84
N LYS A 39 4.75 -13.69 -9.31
CA LYS A 39 5.40 -12.42 -9.01
C LYS A 39 5.29 -12.01 -7.54
N ILE A 40 4.12 -12.21 -6.92
CA ILE A 40 3.95 -11.97 -5.48
C ILE A 40 4.93 -12.85 -4.68
N LYS A 41 5.07 -14.13 -5.04
CA LYS A 41 5.99 -15.06 -4.37
C LYS A 41 7.46 -14.67 -4.56
N GLU A 42 7.83 -14.17 -5.73
CA GLU A 42 9.16 -13.62 -6.00
C GLU A 42 9.47 -12.42 -5.10
N ILE A 43 8.53 -11.46 -5.02
CA ILE A 43 8.68 -10.28 -4.18
C ILE A 43 8.73 -10.67 -2.70
N GLU A 44 7.85 -11.57 -2.25
CA GLU A 44 7.86 -12.08 -0.88
C GLU A 44 9.24 -12.67 -0.50
N ALA A 45 9.87 -13.41 -1.42
CA ALA A 45 11.19 -13.99 -1.19
C ALA A 45 12.32 -12.95 -1.13
N LEU A 46 12.16 -11.79 -1.80
CA LEU A 46 13.12 -10.68 -1.75
C LEU A 46 12.99 -9.88 -0.45
N TYR A 47 11.77 -9.68 0.04
CA TYR A 47 11.48 -8.87 1.22
C TYR A 47 11.39 -9.74 2.47
N THR A 48 12.56 -10.12 2.98
CA THR A 48 12.72 -10.85 4.24
C THR A 48 13.14 -9.93 5.38
N GLY A 49 12.78 -10.27 6.63
CA GLY A 49 13.15 -9.50 7.82
C GLY A 49 12.09 -8.53 8.34
N GLY A 50 10.95 -8.40 7.64
CA GLY A 50 9.72 -7.79 8.16
C GLY A 50 8.77 -8.84 8.73
N ASN A 51 7.69 -8.38 9.37
CA ASN A 51 6.57 -9.22 9.74
C ASN A 51 5.72 -9.49 8.48
N VAL A 52 5.67 -10.74 8.04
CA VAL A 52 4.94 -11.15 6.83
C VAL A 52 3.59 -11.74 7.23
N ASP A 53 2.51 -11.09 6.81
CA ASP A 53 1.15 -11.61 6.92
C ASP A 53 0.63 -12.06 5.55
N LYS A 54 -0.03 -13.22 5.51
CA LYS A 54 -0.59 -13.81 4.28
C LYS A 54 -2.11 -13.97 4.32
N THR A 55 -2.78 -13.26 5.22
CA THR A 55 -4.22 -13.45 5.49
C THR A 55 -5.07 -12.85 4.37
N ASP A 56 -4.66 -11.70 3.82
CA ASP A 56 -5.33 -11.03 2.69
C ASP A 56 -4.30 -10.57 1.64
N GLY A 57 -3.71 -11.56 0.95
CA GLY A 57 -2.61 -11.36 0.00
C GLY A 57 -1.25 -11.58 0.65
N VAL A 58 -0.30 -10.68 0.39
CA VAL A 58 1.01 -10.64 1.06
C VAL A 58 1.24 -9.24 1.60
N SER A 59 1.23 -9.12 2.92
CA SER A 59 1.56 -7.89 3.62
C SER A 59 2.92 -8.05 4.29
N VAL A 60 3.81 -7.10 4.10
CA VAL A 60 5.12 -7.08 4.79
C VAL A 60 5.22 -5.77 5.56
N GLU A 61 5.36 -5.88 6.88
CA GLU A 61 5.50 -4.75 7.79
C GLU A 61 6.92 -4.66 8.33
N TYR A 62 7.55 -3.51 8.10
CA TYR A 62 8.82 -3.11 8.71
C TYR A 62 8.57 -2.03 9.77
N HIS A 63 9.64 -1.64 10.48
CA HIS A 63 9.56 -0.60 11.51
C HIS A 63 9.07 0.75 10.97
N ASP A 64 9.62 1.18 9.82
CA ASP A 64 9.39 2.52 9.28
C ASP A 64 8.38 2.55 8.12
N TRP A 65 8.08 1.39 7.51
CA TRP A 65 7.19 1.30 6.36
C TRP A 65 6.59 -0.10 6.22
N ARG A 66 5.53 -0.22 5.43
CA ARG A 66 4.89 -1.49 5.12
C ARG A 66 4.33 -1.46 3.71
N PHE A 67 4.11 -2.65 3.16
CA PHE A 67 3.39 -2.78 1.90
C PHE A 67 2.43 -3.97 1.91
N ASN A 68 1.40 -3.89 1.09
CA ASN A 68 0.44 -4.95 0.86
C ASN A 68 0.31 -5.21 -0.65
N LEU A 69 0.41 -6.48 -1.02
CA LEU A 69 0.21 -7.00 -2.36
C LEU A 69 -1.00 -7.92 -2.37
N ARG A 70 -1.99 -7.58 -3.20
CA ARG A 70 -3.20 -8.40 -3.38
C ARG A 70 -3.37 -8.73 -4.83
N MET A 71 -3.58 -10.01 -5.13
CA MET A 71 -4.01 -10.40 -6.48
C MET A 71 -5.52 -10.24 -6.61
N SER A 72 -5.98 -9.84 -7.79
CA SER A 72 -7.40 -9.94 -8.13
C SER A 72 -7.76 -11.41 -8.37
N ASN A 73 -8.93 -11.83 -7.88
CA ASN A 73 -9.40 -13.22 -8.03
C ASN A 73 -9.84 -13.54 -9.47
N THR A 74 -10.23 -12.52 -10.24
CA THR A 74 -10.86 -12.68 -11.56
C THR A 74 -10.01 -12.12 -12.70
N GLU A 75 -9.00 -11.30 -12.39
CA GLU A 75 -8.18 -10.63 -13.38
C GLU A 75 -6.70 -10.77 -13.03
N PRO A 76 -5.81 -10.80 -14.04
CA PRO A 76 -4.36 -10.88 -13.83
C PRO A 76 -3.79 -9.51 -13.40
N ILE A 77 -4.24 -9.04 -12.23
CA ILE A 77 -3.92 -7.73 -11.66
C ILE A 77 -3.35 -7.92 -10.25
N ILE A 78 -2.22 -7.28 -9.97
CA ILE A 78 -1.69 -7.07 -8.63
C ILE A 78 -2.07 -5.66 -8.19
N ARG A 79 -2.62 -5.55 -6.98
CA ARG A 79 -2.87 -4.30 -6.27
C ARG A 79 -1.76 -4.11 -5.24
N LEU A 80 -1.02 -3.01 -5.39
CA LEU A 80 0.04 -2.61 -4.47
C LEU A 80 -0.45 -1.44 -3.62
N ASN A 81 -0.26 -1.54 -2.31
CA ASN A 81 -0.40 -0.44 -1.37
C ASN A 81 0.88 -0.33 -0.55
N VAL A 82 1.47 0.86 -0.46
CA VAL A 82 2.68 1.13 0.34
C VAL A 82 2.38 2.27 1.29
N GLU A 83 2.79 2.12 2.54
CA GLU A 83 2.63 3.11 3.59
C GLU A 83 3.95 3.29 4.32
N ALA A 84 4.33 4.52 4.64
CA ALA A 84 5.49 4.81 5.47
C ALA A 84 5.10 5.66 6.68
N ARG A 85 5.91 5.63 7.73
CA ARG A 85 5.72 6.41 8.95
C ARG A 85 6.46 7.73 8.82
N ASN A 86 5.71 8.81 8.61
CA ASN A 86 6.24 10.17 8.55
C ASN A 86 7.37 10.37 7.53
N ASP A 87 7.43 9.54 6.48
CA ASP A 87 8.49 9.54 5.47
C ASP A 87 7.90 9.33 4.07
N GLU A 88 7.53 10.43 3.41
CA GLU A 88 6.91 10.40 2.08
C GLU A 88 7.91 9.99 0.99
N GLU A 89 9.19 10.35 1.14
CA GLU A 89 10.24 9.98 0.19
C GLU A 89 10.49 8.48 0.24
N LEU A 90 10.57 7.87 1.43
CA LEU A 90 10.68 6.42 1.59
C LEU A 90 9.49 5.70 0.97
N MET A 91 8.26 6.19 1.22
CA MET A 91 7.05 5.63 0.60
C MET A 91 7.16 5.65 -0.94
N LYS A 92 7.54 6.79 -1.53
CA LYS A 92 7.68 6.91 -2.99
C LYS A 92 8.77 6.01 -3.54
N LEU A 93 9.95 6.00 -2.91
CA LEU A 93 11.10 5.21 -3.32
C LEU A 93 10.77 3.71 -3.29
N LYS A 94 10.13 3.23 -2.21
CA LYS A 94 9.69 1.84 -2.09
C LYS A 94 8.55 1.49 -3.04
N THR A 95 7.65 2.42 -3.30
CA THR A 95 6.61 2.25 -4.31
C THR A 95 7.22 2.06 -5.70
N GLU A 96 8.14 2.93 -6.11
CA GLU A 96 8.81 2.81 -7.42
C GLU A 96 9.66 1.54 -7.53
N GLU A 97 10.37 1.17 -6.47
CA GLU A 97 11.15 -0.08 -6.37
C GLU A 97 10.24 -1.30 -6.59
N LEU A 98 9.14 -1.40 -5.82
CA LEU A 98 8.17 -2.49 -5.94
C LEU A 98 7.49 -2.51 -7.31
N LEU A 99 7.11 -1.36 -7.86
CA LEU A 99 6.50 -1.30 -9.20
C LEU A 99 7.46 -1.75 -10.29
N LYS A 100 8.75 -1.44 -10.20
CA LYS A 100 9.77 -1.93 -11.13
C LYS A 100 9.91 -3.44 -11.03
N LEU A 101 9.91 -4.01 -9.81
CA LEU A 101 9.94 -5.47 -9.61
C LEU A 101 8.69 -6.16 -10.16
N ILE A 102 7.51 -5.55 -9.96
CA ILE A 102 6.23 -6.09 -10.45
C ILE A 102 6.15 -6.04 -11.98
N ARG A 103 6.61 -4.95 -12.61
CA ARG A 103 6.44 -4.71 -14.06
C ARG A 103 7.63 -5.15 -14.91
N GLY A 104 8.76 -5.46 -14.28
CA GLY A 104 9.95 -6.00 -14.94
C GLY A 104 10.02 -7.52 -14.88
#